data_AF-A0A0P0VKJ7-F1
#
_entry.id   AF-A0A0P0VKJ7-F1
#
_cell.length_a   1.000
_cell.length_b   1.000
_cell.length_c   1.000
_cell.angle_alpha   90.00
_cell.angle_beta   90.00
_cell.angle_gamma   90.00
#
_symmetry.space_group_name_H-M   'P 1'
#
loop_
_entity.id
_entity.type
_entity.pdbx_description
1 polymer ?
#
loop_
_entity_poly.entity_id
_entity_poly.type
_entity_poly.pdbx_seq_one_letter_code
_entity_poly.pdbx_strand_id
1 'polypeptide(L)'
;TEAEWQRSQYVPKFEEYMECGVTSLTHGATVISGMFFIGVKLTDDIIKHQEYNEIFRLVGTCGRLLNDIRGIEREAMDGKLTNGVSLLARESGGCMSIQEAKMEAQKRTLLGGSCSSWSLGRALFQGHASSYSGRCARIFTCFTIPIPYRTESGYNPSVF
;
A
#
# COMPACT_ATOMS: atom_id res chain seq x y z
N THR A 1 -9.27 10.44 12.56
CA THR A 1 -8.91 10.71 11.14
C THR A 1 -9.34 9.58 10.19
N GLU A 2 -9.41 9.84 8.87
CA GLU A 2 -10.40 9.28 7.90
C GLU A 2 -11.87 9.42 8.34
N ALA A 3 -12.33 8.68 9.35
CA ALA A 3 -13.71 8.79 9.86
C ALA A 3 -14.07 10.20 10.36
N GLU A 4 -13.08 10.89 10.90
CA GLU A 4 -13.22 12.25 11.40
C GLU A 4 -13.27 13.28 10.28
N TRP A 5 -12.48 13.09 9.22
CA TRP A 5 -12.56 13.87 7.98
C TRP A 5 -13.92 13.71 7.32
N GLN A 6 -14.43 12.47 7.27
CA GLN A 6 -15.77 12.17 6.80
C GLN A 6 -16.83 12.92 7.64
N ARG A 7 -16.71 12.89 8.97
CA ARG A 7 -17.65 13.56 9.87
C ARG A 7 -17.62 15.09 9.75
N SER A 8 -16.43 15.68 9.68
CA SER A 8 -16.26 17.14 9.60
C SER A 8 -16.37 17.69 8.18
N GLN A 9 -16.58 16.83 7.19
CA GLN A 9 -16.55 17.18 5.76
C GLN A 9 -15.22 17.81 5.34
N TYR A 10 -14.15 17.48 6.05
CA TYR A 10 -12.80 17.94 5.71
C TYR A 10 -12.22 17.06 4.61
N VAL A 11 -11.63 17.69 3.58
CA VAL A 11 -10.96 16.99 2.49
C VAL A 11 -9.46 17.30 2.55
N PRO A 12 -8.62 16.36 3.04
CA PRO A 12 -7.20 16.56 3.26
C PRO A 12 -6.44 16.75 1.94
N LYS A 13 -5.17 17.16 2.04
CA LYS A 13 -4.22 17.05 0.93
C LYS A 13 -3.83 15.58 0.71
N PHE A 14 -3.32 15.26 -0.48
CA PHE A 14 -2.90 13.90 -0.82
C PHE A 14 -1.80 13.40 0.13
N GLU A 15 -0.77 14.19 0.45
CA GLU A 15 0.26 13.77 1.41
C GLU A 15 -0.31 13.49 2.80
N GLU A 16 -1.17 14.37 3.33
CA GLU A 16 -1.83 14.19 4.63
C GLU A 16 -2.71 12.92 4.64
N TYR A 17 -3.46 12.71 3.56
CA TYR A 17 -4.23 11.48 3.36
C TYR A 17 -3.32 10.25 3.38
N MET A 18 -2.17 10.29 2.71
CA MET A 18 -1.27 9.14 2.63
C MET A 18 -0.60 8.83 3.97
N GLU A 19 -0.21 9.83 4.76
CA GLU A 19 0.33 9.61 6.11
C GLU A 19 -0.67 8.86 7.00
N CYS A 20 -1.96 9.21 6.93
CA CYS A 20 -3.01 8.48 7.64
C CYS A 20 -3.29 7.11 7.00
N GLY A 21 -3.44 7.08 5.67
CA GLY A 21 -3.90 5.94 4.88
C GLY A 21 -2.96 4.75 4.87
N VAL A 22 -1.64 5.00 4.87
CA VAL A 22 -0.60 3.96 4.95
C VAL A 22 -0.75 3.15 6.24
N THR A 23 -1.09 3.82 7.33
CA THR A 23 -1.28 3.21 8.64
C THR A 23 -2.67 2.60 8.78
N SER A 24 -3.70 3.28 8.27
CA SER A 24 -5.11 2.87 8.39
C SER A 24 -5.42 1.55 7.68
N LEU A 25 -4.77 1.26 6.55
CA LEU A 25 -5.02 0.01 5.81
C LEU A 25 -4.48 -1.23 6.54
N THR A 26 -3.66 -1.08 7.59
CA THR A 26 -2.99 -2.18 8.33
C THR A 26 -2.10 -3.09 7.48
N HIS A 27 -1.99 -2.83 6.17
CA HIS A 27 -1.34 -3.72 5.20
C HIS A 27 0.13 -3.97 5.54
N GLY A 28 0.85 -2.93 5.98
CA GLY A 28 2.22 -3.07 6.47
C GLY A 28 2.31 -4.05 7.64
N ALA A 29 1.39 -3.95 8.61
CA ALA A 29 1.36 -4.84 9.77
C ALA A 29 1.02 -6.29 9.38
N THR A 30 0.09 -6.49 8.44
CA THR A 30 -0.27 -7.82 7.93
C THR A 30 0.91 -8.49 7.23
N VAL A 31 1.59 -7.78 6.33
CA VAL A 31 2.74 -8.33 5.58
C VAL A 31 3.87 -8.71 6.54
N ILE A 32 4.16 -7.85 7.52
CA ILE A 32 5.20 -8.11 8.52
C ILE A 32 4.81 -9.26 9.45
N SER A 33 3.56 -9.32 9.90
CA SER A 33 3.06 -10.46 10.70
C SER A 33 3.18 -11.77 9.92
N GLY A 34 2.88 -11.73 8.61
CA GLY A 34 3.08 -12.84 7.68
C GLY A 34 4.52 -13.36 7.62
N MET A 35 5.51 -12.50 7.82
CA MET A 35 6.93 -12.90 7.81
C MET A 35 7.27 -13.88 8.95
N PHE A 36 6.68 -13.70 10.13
CA PHE A 36 6.89 -14.63 11.24
C PHE A 36 6.36 -16.03 10.90
N PHE A 37 5.24 -16.12 10.18
CA PHE A 37 4.66 -17.40 9.76
C PHE A 37 5.48 -18.15 8.70
N ILE A 38 6.28 -17.45 7.89
CA ILE A 38 7.21 -18.08 6.94
C ILE A 38 8.62 -18.31 7.49
N GLY A 39 8.80 -18.12 8.81
CA GLY A 39 10.05 -18.41 9.50
C GLY A 39 11.13 -17.34 9.32
N VAL A 40 10.77 -16.13 8.90
CA VAL A 40 11.70 -14.99 8.93
C VAL A 40 11.89 -14.55 10.37
N LYS A 41 13.13 -14.56 10.84
CA LYS A 41 13.49 -13.96 12.13
C LYS A 41 13.75 -12.46 11.95
N LEU A 42 12.81 -11.65 12.41
CA LEU A 42 13.00 -10.22 12.57
C LEU A 42 13.65 -9.98 13.93
N THR A 43 14.97 -9.76 13.95
CA THR A 43 15.69 -9.41 15.18
C THR A 43 15.38 -7.97 15.59
N ASP A 44 15.60 -7.64 16.85
CA ASP A 44 15.43 -6.27 17.37
C ASP A 44 16.22 -5.25 16.54
N ASP A 45 17.42 -5.60 16.10
CA ASP A 45 18.25 -4.72 15.28
C ASP A 45 17.60 -4.42 13.92
N ILE A 46 16.96 -5.42 13.30
CA ILE A 46 16.24 -5.24 12.03
C ILE A 46 15.00 -4.35 12.25
N ILE A 47 14.22 -4.61 13.30
CA ILE A 47 12.98 -3.86 13.59
C ILE A 47 13.29 -2.39 13.93
N LYS A 48 14.40 -2.13 14.61
CA LYS A 48 14.86 -0.78 14.95
C LYS A 48 15.57 -0.08 13.78
N HIS A 49 15.88 -0.80 12.70
CA HIS A 49 16.55 -0.23 11.55
C HIS A 49 15.63 0.71 10.77
N GLN A 50 16.13 1.86 10.33
CA GLN A 50 15.35 2.83 9.55
C GLN A 50 14.77 2.21 8.27
N GLU A 51 15.49 1.28 7.66
CA GLU A 51 15.04 0.59 6.45
C GLU A 51 13.79 -0.26 6.67
N TYR A 52 13.59 -0.81 7.87
CA TYR A 52 12.37 -1.55 8.19
C TYR A 52 11.15 -0.62 8.14
N ASN A 53 11.28 0.58 8.69
CA ASN A 53 10.23 1.60 8.61
C ASN A 53 9.98 2.04 7.16
N GLU A 54 11.03 2.17 6.36
CA GLU A 54 10.88 2.51 4.94
C GLU A 54 10.17 1.40 4.15
N ILE A 55 10.51 0.13 4.40
CA ILE A 55 9.82 -1.01 3.80
C ILE A 55 8.34 -1.01 4.23
N PHE A 56 8.05 -0.83 5.52
CA PHE A 56 6.67 -0.73 6.02
C PHE A 56 5.89 0.38 5.32
N ARG A 57 6.51 1.57 5.21
CA ARG A 57 5.91 2.73 4.53
C ARG A 57 5.65 2.44 3.05
N LEU A 58 6.59 1.84 2.34
CA LEU A 58 6.45 1.47 0.93
C LEU A 58 5.33 0.46 0.71
N VAL A 59 5.27 -0.59 1.55
CA VAL A 59 4.18 -1.59 1.51
C VAL A 59 2.83 -0.95 1.76
N GLY A 60 2.71 -0.18 2.84
CA GLY A 60 1.44 0.47 3.17
C GLY A 60 1.02 1.45 2.09
N THR A 61 1.97 2.17 1.49
CA THR A 61 1.72 3.07 0.35
C THR A 61 1.18 2.30 -0.85
N CYS A 62 1.85 1.22 -1.24
CA CYS A 62 1.41 0.38 -2.36
C CYS A 62 0.03 -0.22 -2.08
N GLY A 63 -0.18 -0.80 -0.90
CA GLY A 63 -1.46 -1.36 -0.49
C GLY A 63 -2.58 -0.32 -0.53
N ARG A 64 -2.33 0.88 0.01
CA ARG A 64 -3.30 1.99 0.04
C ARG A 64 -3.71 2.42 -1.35
N LEU A 65 -2.75 2.71 -2.23
CA LEU A 65 -3.04 3.15 -3.58
C LEU A 65 -3.72 2.05 -4.41
N LEU A 66 -3.28 0.80 -4.29
CA LEU A 66 -3.92 -0.32 -4.97
C LEU A 66 -5.36 -0.56 -4.49
N ASN A 67 -5.63 -0.36 -3.20
CA ASN A 67 -6.99 -0.42 -2.69
C ASN A 67 -7.84 0.75 -3.23
N ASP A 68 -7.27 1.95 -3.27
CA ASP A 68 -7.96 3.16 -3.72
C ASP A 68 -8.33 3.10 -5.20
N ILE A 69 -7.40 2.67 -6.05
CA ILE A 69 -7.63 2.49 -7.49
C ILE A 69 -8.80 1.53 -7.75
N ARG A 70 -8.87 0.43 -7.01
CA ARG A 70 -9.93 -0.59 -7.13
C ARG A 70 -11.22 -0.18 -6.44
N GLY A 71 -11.14 0.65 -5.41
CA GLY A 71 -12.25 1.00 -4.54
C GLY A 71 -12.99 2.27 -4.95
N ILE A 72 -12.38 3.16 -5.74
CA ILE A 72 -12.89 4.53 -5.93
C ILE A 72 -14.36 4.60 -6.37
N GLU A 73 -14.81 3.74 -7.29
CA GLU A 73 -16.20 3.76 -7.76
C GLU A 73 -17.18 3.35 -6.66
N ARG A 74 -16.87 2.25 -5.95
CA ARG A 74 -17.67 1.77 -4.80
C ARG A 74 -17.69 2.82 -3.69
N GLU A 75 -16.52 3.33 -3.32
CA GLU A 75 -16.40 4.30 -2.23
C GLU A 75 -17.11 5.63 -2.55
N ALA A 76 -17.11 6.05 -3.82
CA ALA A 76 -17.87 7.22 -4.26
C ALA A 76 -19.39 7.00 -4.15
N MET A 77 -19.88 5.80 -4.49
CA MET A 77 -21.30 5.44 -4.29
C MET A 77 -21.70 5.42 -2.82
N ASP A 78 -20.81 4.98 -1.93
CA ASP A 78 -21.03 4.97 -0.48
C ASP A 78 -20.91 6.38 0.15
N GLY A 79 -20.64 7.41 -0.66
CA GLY A 79 -20.51 8.79 -0.19
C GLY A 79 -19.20 9.08 0.55
N LYS A 80 -18.18 8.23 0.40
CA LYS A 80 -16.86 8.48 0.99
C LYS A 80 -16.23 9.70 0.32
N LEU A 81 -15.85 10.70 1.10
CA LEU A 81 -15.32 11.97 0.60
C LEU A 81 -13.89 11.86 0.07
N THR A 82 -13.11 10.94 0.63
CA THR A 82 -11.65 10.90 0.44
C THR A 82 -11.20 9.54 -0.06
N ASN A 83 -10.49 9.55 -1.18
CA ASN A 83 -9.78 8.43 -1.79
C ASN A 83 -8.52 9.00 -2.48
N GLY A 84 -7.39 8.30 -2.43
CA GLY A 84 -6.13 8.81 -2.98
C GLY A 84 -6.22 9.19 -4.46
N VAL A 85 -7.00 8.46 -5.26
CA VAL A 85 -7.22 8.78 -6.68
C VAL A 85 -8.07 10.06 -6.85
N SER A 86 -9.13 10.23 -6.06
CA SER A 86 -9.95 11.45 -6.14
C SER A 86 -9.19 12.68 -5.66
N LEU A 87 -8.31 12.51 -4.67
CA LEU A 87 -7.42 13.57 -4.19
C LEU A 87 -6.40 14.00 -5.25
N LEU A 88 -5.76 13.05 -5.94
CA LEU A 88 -4.84 13.38 -7.05
C LEU A 88 -5.55 14.14 -8.17
N ALA A 89 -6.74 13.71 -8.56
CA ALA A 89 -7.54 14.42 -9.57
C ALA A 89 -7.90 15.83 -9.11
N ARG A 90 -8.30 16.00 -7.83
CA ARG A 90 -8.64 17.31 -7.26
C ARG A 90 -7.45 18.25 -7.22
N GLU A 91 -6.30 17.78 -6.74
CA GLU A 91 -5.09 18.59 -6.62
C GLU A 91 -4.51 18.99 -7.97
N SER A 92 -4.81 18.24 -9.03
CA SER A 92 -4.49 18.64 -10.41
C SER A 92 -5.28 19.87 -10.89
N GLY A 93 -6.26 20.37 -10.13
CA GLY A 93 -7.10 21.50 -10.53
C GLY A 93 -8.03 21.17 -11.70
N GLY A 94 -8.35 19.88 -11.91
CA GLY A 94 -9.15 19.40 -13.04
C GLY A 94 -8.34 19.03 -14.29
N CYS A 95 -7.01 19.13 -14.25
CA CYS A 95 -6.14 18.71 -15.36
C CYS A 95 -6.11 17.18 -15.56
N MET A 96 -6.45 16.40 -14.53
CA MET A 96 -6.51 14.94 -14.60
C MET A 96 -7.95 14.45 -14.46
N SER A 97 -8.36 13.62 -15.41
CA SER A 97 -9.50 12.72 -15.26
C SER A 97 -9.23 11.68 -14.16
N ILE A 98 -10.29 11.04 -13.68
CA ILE A 98 -10.16 9.92 -12.72
C ILE A 98 -9.30 8.79 -13.28
N GLN A 99 -9.35 8.52 -14.59
CA GLN A 99 -8.52 7.47 -15.21
C GLN A 99 -7.04 7.86 -15.22
N GLU A 100 -6.71 9.12 -15.53
CA GLU A 100 -5.33 9.61 -15.44
C GLU A 100 -4.83 9.60 -13.99
N ALA A 101 -5.67 9.96 -13.03
CA ALA A 101 -5.34 9.86 -11.61
C ALA A 101 -5.12 8.41 -11.16
N LYS A 102 -5.88 7.43 -11.68
CA LYS A 102 -5.63 5.99 -11.46
C LYS A 102 -4.26 5.59 -12.01
N MET A 103 -3.91 6.04 -13.21
CA MET A 103 -2.60 5.75 -13.82
C MET A 103 -1.44 6.37 -13.02
N GLU A 104 -1.60 7.60 -12.53
CA GLU A 104 -0.60 8.26 -11.69
C GLU A 104 -0.45 7.53 -10.34
N ALA A 105 -1.54 7.15 -9.69
CA ALA A 105 -1.49 6.34 -8.46
C ALA A 105 -0.80 4.98 -8.71
N GLN A 106 -1.06 4.34 -9.85
CA GLN A 106 -0.42 3.08 -10.22
C GLN A 106 1.07 3.27 -10.50
N LYS A 107 1.46 4.37 -11.15
CA LYS A 107 2.87 4.73 -11.34
C LYS A 107 3.58 4.97 -10.02
N ARG A 108 2.96 5.68 -9.06
CA ARG A 108 3.53 5.87 -7.70
C ARG A 108 3.73 4.55 -6.97
N THR A 109 2.80 3.61 -7.14
CA THR A 109 2.94 2.24 -6.62
C THR A 109 4.17 1.54 -7.22
N LEU A 110 4.36 1.63 -8.54
CA LEU A 110 5.51 1.03 -9.23
C LEU A 110 6.85 1.71 -8.89
N LEU A 111 6.86 3.03 -8.69
CA LEU A 111 8.07 3.79 -8.33
C LEU A 111 8.48 3.58 -6.87
N GLY A 112 7.53 3.42 -5.94
CA GLY A 112 7.81 2.89 -4.60
C GLY A 112 8.39 1.47 -4.65
N GLY A 113 8.13 0.77 -5.75
CA GLY A 113 8.72 -0.49 -6.20
C GLY A 113 10.20 -0.46 -6.65
N SER A 114 10.86 0.71 -6.67
CA SER A 114 12.18 0.88 -7.32
C SER A 114 13.29 0.01 -6.70
N CYS A 115 14.05 -0.65 -7.58
CA CYS A 115 15.04 -1.69 -7.29
C CYS A 115 15.93 -1.48 -6.05
N SER A 116 16.32 -0.25 -5.70
CA SER A 116 17.20 0.04 -4.56
C SER A 116 16.59 -0.24 -3.18
N SER A 117 15.31 0.11 -2.95
CA SER A 117 14.65 -0.22 -1.67
C SER A 117 14.37 -1.72 -1.56
N TRP A 118 14.15 -2.38 -2.70
CA TRP A 118 13.83 -3.81 -2.79
C TRP A 118 15.04 -4.72 -2.79
N SER A 119 16.17 -4.26 -3.35
CA SER A 119 17.46 -4.95 -3.26
C SER A 119 17.95 -4.94 -1.82
N LEU A 120 17.71 -3.86 -1.09
CA LEU A 120 18.04 -3.74 0.33
C LEU A 120 17.10 -4.56 1.22
N GLY A 121 15.79 -4.54 0.96
CA GLY A 121 14.87 -5.49 1.58
C GLY A 121 15.30 -6.93 1.35
N ARG A 122 15.66 -7.29 0.11
CA ARG A 122 16.27 -8.60 -0.18
C ARG A 122 17.56 -8.83 0.60
N ALA A 123 18.44 -7.85 0.71
CA ALA A 123 19.71 -7.97 1.45
C ALA A 123 19.50 -8.16 2.96
N LEU A 124 18.61 -7.39 3.58
CA LEU A 124 18.20 -7.56 4.98
C LEU A 124 17.64 -8.96 5.24
N PHE A 125 16.84 -9.50 4.31
CA PHE A 125 16.27 -10.85 4.44
C PHE A 125 17.23 -11.98 3.99
N GLN A 126 18.25 -11.69 3.18
CA GLN A 126 19.27 -12.65 2.72
C GLN A 126 20.47 -12.74 3.65
N GLY A 127 20.80 -11.65 4.37
CA GLY A 127 22.00 -11.53 5.19
C GLY A 127 22.08 -12.50 6.38
N HIS A 128 21.00 -13.23 6.70
CA HIS A 128 20.98 -14.16 7.83
C HIS A 128 20.53 -15.61 7.54
N ALA A 129 20.26 -15.98 6.28
CA ALA A 129 20.26 -17.40 5.89
C ALA A 129 20.14 -17.59 4.38
N SER A 130 21.13 -18.30 3.82
CA SER A 130 21.28 -18.74 2.43
C SER A 130 20.14 -19.62 1.88
N SER A 131 19.01 -19.77 2.57
CA SER A 131 17.87 -20.62 2.16
C SER A 131 16.53 -19.87 2.03
N TYR A 132 16.42 -18.62 2.50
CA TYR A 132 15.11 -17.94 2.61
C TYR A 132 14.78 -16.96 1.48
N SER A 133 15.77 -16.67 0.62
CA SER A 133 15.71 -15.62 -0.41
C SER A 133 14.52 -15.72 -1.39
N GLY A 134 14.00 -16.93 -1.63
CA GLY A 134 12.90 -17.15 -2.56
C GLY A 134 11.49 -16.97 -1.97
N ARG A 135 11.29 -17.23 -0.67
CA ARG A 135 9.95 -17.25 -0.05
C ARG A 135 9.49 -15.85 0.39
N CYS A 136 10.40 -15.05 0.95
CA CYS A 136 10.09 -13.69 1.40
C CYS A 136 9.77 -12.76 0.21
N ALA A 137 10.57 -12.86 -0.86
CA ALA A 137 10.32 -12.13 -2.09
C ALA A 137 8.95 -12.48 -2.71
N ARG A 138 8.53 -13.76 -2.61
CA ARG A 138 7.24 -14.27 -3.13
C ARG A 138 6.01 -13.77 -2.38
N ILE A 139 6.04 -13.72 -1.05
CA ILE A 139 4.92 -13.16 -0.27
C ILE A 139 4.73 -11.70 -0.63
N PHE A 140 5.82 -10.96 -0.65
CA PHE A 140 5.78 -9.53 -0.96
C PHE A 140 5.33 -9.24 -2.39
N THR A 141 5.82 -10.00 -3.37
CA THR A 141 5.34 -9.89 -4.77
C THR A 141 3.89 -10.35 -4.95
N CYS A 142 3.38 -11.32 -4.18
CA CYS A 142 1.97 -11.69 -4.24
C CYS A 142 1.03 -10.57 -3.80
N PHE A 143 1.48 -9.67 -2.91
CA PHE A 143 0.67 -8.55 -2.44
C PHE A 143 0.87 -7.25 -3.24
N THR A 144 2.04 -7.04 -3.86
CA THR A 144 2.37 -5.79 -4.57
C THR A 144 2.27 -5.88 -6.09
N ILE A 145 2.37 -7.06 -6.70
CA ILE A 145 2.12 -7.21 -8.13
C ILE A 145 0.59 -7.10 -8.32
N PRO A 146 0.10 -6.13 -9.11
CA PRO A 146 -1.29 -6.18 -9.54
C PRO A 146 -1.41 -7.47 -10.34
N ILE A 147 -2.07 -8.48 -9.76
CA ILE A 147 -2.44 -9.71 -10.47
C ILE A 147 -3.08 -9.23 -11.77
N PRO A 148 -2.42 -9.40 -12.94
CA PRO A 148 -3.08 -9.10 -14.18
C PRO A 148 -4.27 -10.07 -14.19
N TYR A 149 -5.49 -9.58 -14.44
CA TYR A 149 -6.70 -10.41 -14.55
C TYR A 149 -7.41 -10.85 -13.26
N ARG A 150 -7.66 -9.94 -12.31
CA ARG A 150 -8.92 -10.04 -11.53
C ARG A 150 -9.81 -8.86 -11.86
N THR A 151 -10.51 -9.02 -12.98
CA THR A 151 -11.64 -8.20 -13.41
C THR A 151 -12.73 -8.23 -12.35
N GLU A 152 -13.23 -7.05 -12.01
CA GLU A 152 -14.59 -6.79 -11.54
C GLU A 152 -15.08 -7.57 -10.30
N SER A 153 -15.22 -6.83 -9.20
CA SER A 153 -15.74 -7.25 -7.89
C SER A 153 -14.83 -8.19 -7.08
N GLY A 154 -14.54 -7.83 -5.82
CA GLY A 154 -13.68 -8.69 -5.01
C GLY A 154 -13.25 -8.14 -3.65
N TYR A 155 -14.18 -7.69 -2.83
CA TYR A 155 -14.13 -7.94 -1.39
C TYR A 155 -15.54 -8.27 -0.94
N ASN A 156 -15.79 -9.55 -0.62
CA ASN A 156 -17.04 -9.99 -0.03
C ASN A 156 -16.84 -10.04 1.49
N PRO A 157 -17.57 -9.25 2.29
CA PRO A 157 -17.43 -9.25 3.75
C PRO A 157 -17.86 -10.56 4.41
N SER A 158 -18.44 -11.53 3.68
CA SER A 158 -18.85 -12.82 4.25
C SER A 158 -17.72 -13.84 4.44
N VAL A 159 -16.45 -13.42 4.52
CA VAL A 159 -15.29 -14.33 4.69
C VAL A 159 -14.43 -13.97 5.92
N PHE A 160 -14.92 -13.10 6.80
CA PHE A 160 -14.40 -12.93 8.16
C PHE A 160 -15.54 -12.84 9.17
#